data_AF-M7BJY2-F1
#
_entry.id   AF-M7BJY2-F1
#
_cell.length_a   1.000
_cell.length_b   1.000
_cell.length_c   1.000
_cell.angle_alpha   90.00
_cell.angle_beta   90.00
_cell.angle_gamma   90.00
#
_symmetry.space_group_name_H-M   'P 1'
#
loop_
_entity.id
_entity.type
_entity.pdbx_description
1 polymer ?
#
loop_
_entity_poly.entity_id
_entity_poly.type
_entity_poly.pdbx_seq_one_letter_code
_entity_poly.pdbx_strand_id
1 'polypeptide(L)'
;SEAFQKGGRKGAKKVMIVITDGESHDSPDLEKVIENSEKDNVTRYAVAVLGYYNRRGINPSAFLKEIKFIASDPDDKHFFNVTDEAALKDIVDALGERIFSLEGTNKNEISFGLEMSQTGFSSHIVEDGILLGAVGAYDWNGAVLKETSSGKVIPHRESYLQEFPEELKNHGAYLGYTVTSVMSPKHGRIYVAGAPRFNHTGKAIIFTMHSNRNLTIHQSLKGEQIGSYYGSEINSIDINGDGNTDILLIGAPMYFSEGRERGKVYVYVLKEDQFVFNGALKDLQSYQNSRFGSCIASVPDLNQDSYNDVVIGAPLEDDHQGAIYIFHGFKESLLKMYKQ
;
A
#
# COMPACT_ATOMS: atom_id res chain seq x y z
N SER A 1 25.88 16.06 24.48
CA SER A 1 26.71 15.08 23.72
C SER A 1 27.71 15.82 22.80
N GLU A 2 29.00 15.46 22.84
CA GLU A 2 30.08 16.05 22.02
C GLU A 2 29.80 15.99 20.51
N ALA A 3 29.10 14.96 20.04
CA ALA A 3 28.82 14.75 18.61
C ALA A 3 28.00 15.91 18.00
N PHE A 4 27.09 16.51 18.79
CA PHE A 4 26.27 17.64 18.31
C PHE A 4 27.00 18.98 18.39
N GLN A 5 28.11 19.06 19.12
CA GLN A 5 28.93 20.27 19.22
C GLN A 5 29.93 20.42 18.06
N LYS A 6 30.25 19.33 17.33
CA LYS A 6 31.23 19.28 16.23
C LYS A 6 30.62 19.28 14.82
N GLY A 7 29.39 19.77 14.66
CA GLY A 7 28.72 19.84 13.34
C GLY A 7 27.19 19.74 13.34
N GLY A 8 26.55 19.73 14.52
CA GLY A 8 25.09 19.71 14.62
C GLY A 8 24.45 21.02 14.13
N ARG A 9 23.37 20.92 13.36
CA ARG A 9 22.57 22.07 12.93
C ARG A 9 21.75 22.62 14.10
N LYS A 10 21.88 23.92 14.38
CA LYS A 10 21.10 24.60 15.44
C LYS A 10 19.60 24.55 15.09
N GLY A 11 18.78 23.97 15.97
CA GLY A 11 17.33 23.84 15.78
C GLY A 11 16.85 22.52 15.18
N ALA A 12 17.75 21.63 14.74
CA ALA A 12 17.38 20.30 14.28
C ALA A 12 16.94 19.41 15.46
N LYS A 13 15.99 18.49 15.21
CA LYS A 13 15.69 17.41 16.16
C LYS A 13 16.94 16.52 16.32
N LYS A 14 17.25 16.16 17.56
CA LYS A 14 18.39 15.30 17.89
C LYS A 14 17.87 13.90 18.15
N VAL A 15 18.36 12.94 17.38
CA VAL A 15 18.00 11.52 17.51
C VAL A 15 19.27 10.73 17.76
N MET A 16 19.20 9.76 18.66
CA MET A 16 20.27 8.79 18.96
C MET A 16 19.69 7.38 18.82
N ILE A 17 20.38 6.51 18.10
CA ILE A 17 20.00 5.10 17.94
C ILE A 17 21.10 4.26 18.58
N VAL A 18 20.74 3.47 19.58
CA VAL A 18 21.63 2.57 20.31
C VAL A 18 21.30 1.14 19.88
N ILE A 19 22.27 0.45 19.29
CA ILE A 19 22.14 -0.96 18.87
C ILE A 19 23.24 -1.72 19.59
N THR A 20 22.86 -2.73 20.37
CA THR A 20 23.82 -3.55 21.12
C THR A 20 23.29 -4.98 21.29
N ASP A 21 24.21 -5.92 21.44
CA ASP A 21 23.97 -7.34 21.71
C ASP A 21 24.45 -7.77 23.11
N GLY A 22 24.84 -6.82 23.96
CA GLY A 22 25.33 -7.08 25.31
C GLY A 22 25.19 -5.92 26.31
N GLU A 23 25.30 -6.27 27.58
CA GLU A 23 25.23 -5.36 28.74
C GLU A 23 26.44 -4.42 28.82
N SER A 24 26.21 -3.18 29.26
CA SER A 24 27.31 -2.23 29.45
C SER A 24 28.16 -2.62 30.66
N HIS A 25 29.47 -2.40 30.54
CA HIS A 25 30.42 -2.55 31.64
C HIS A 25 30.54 -1.28 32.50
N ASP A 26 29.90 -0.18 32.06
CA ASP A 26 29.95 1.15 32.66
C ASP A 26 28.60 1.58 33.27
N SER A 27 27.86 0.62 33.85
CA SER A 27 26.53 0.86 34.43
C SER A 27 26.45 2.05 35.42
N PRO A 28 27.49 2.40 36.23
CA PRO A 28 27.41 3.54 37.15
C PRO A 28 27.24 4.90 36.47
N ASP A 29 27.68 5.07 35.21
CA ASP A 29 27.58 6.34 34.50
C ASP A 29 26.31 6.46 33.64
N LEU A 30 25.56 5.37 33.48
CA LEU A 30 24.41 5.27 32.59
C LEU A 30 23.33 6.31 32.93
N GLU A 31 22.92 6.40 34.20
CA GLU A 31 21.88 7.32 34.67
C GLU A 31 22.25 8.77 34.35
N LYS A 32 23.49 9.16 34.64
CA LYS A 32 24.00 10.51 34.37
C LYS A 32 24.03 10.82 32.87
N VAL A 33 24.36 9.85 32.01
CA VAL A 33 24.38 10.02 30.55
C VAL A 33 22.97 10.17 29.99
N ILE A 34 22.00 9.42 30.51
CA ILE A 34 20.59 9.52 30.13
C ILE A 34 20.02 10.88 30.53
N GLU A 35 20.24 11.34 31.77
CA GLU A 35 19.80 12.66 32.22
C GLU A 35 20.36 13.79 31.35
N ASN A 36 21.63 13.70 30.97
CA ASN A 36 22.26 14.69 30.09
C ASN A 36 21.65 14.66 28.68
N SER A 37 21.31 13.48 28.18
CA SER A 37 20.65 13.32 26.87
C SER A 37 19.24 13.90 26.87
N GLU A 38 18.52 13.78 27.98
CA GLU A 38 17.20 14.40 28.18
C GLU A 38 17.27 15.92 28.26
N LYS A 39 18.23 16.46 29.02
CA LYS A 39 18.50 17.90 29.06
C LYS A 39 18.85 18.46 27.69
N ASP A 40 19.56 17.68 26.87
CA ASP A 40 19.91 18.04 25.50
C ASP A 40 18.75 17.85 24.49
N ASN A 41 17.58 17.38 24.94
CA ASN A 41 16.39 17.06 24.15
C ASN A 41 16.68 16.06 23.01
N VAL A 42 17.40 14.99 23.34
CA VAL A 42 17.74 13.90 22.43
C VAL A 42 16.71 12.78 22.56
N THR A 43 16.01 12.47 21.47
CA THR A 43 15.16 11.28 21.37
C THR A 43 16.03 10.06 21.15
N ARG A 44 15.88 9.03 22.00
CA ARG A 44 16.74 7.85 22.03
C ARG A 44 15.94 6.62 21.66
N TYR A 45 16.37 5.93 20.62
CA TYR A 45 15.88 4.63 20.22
C TYR A 45 16.89 3.56 20.64
N ALA A 46 16.41 2.44 21.18
CA ALA A 46 17.26 1.37 21.67
C ALA A 46 16.84 0.02 21.08
N VAL A 47 17.81 -0.70 20.50
CA VAL A 47 17.62 -2.00 19.84
C VAL A 47 18.48 -3.05 20.54
N ALA A 48 17.81 -4.01 21.18
CA ALA A 48 18.44 -5.14 21.86
C ALA A 48 18.56 -6.35 20.91
N VAL A 49 19.78 -6.79 20.63
CA VAL A 49 20.05 -7.94 19.74
C VAL A 49 20.25 -9.21 20.56
N LEU A 50 19.29 -10.13 20.48
CA LEU A 50 19.24 -11.32 21.34
C LEU A 50 19.93 -12.55 20.73
N GLY A 51 20.56 -12.44 19.56
CA GLY A 51 21.20 -13.56 18.86
C GLY A 51 22.16 -14.35 19.75
N TYR A 52 23.02 -13.66 20.50
CA TYR A 52 23.95 -14.28 21.45
C TYR A 52 23.25 -14.99 22.63
N TYR A 53 22.28 -14.33 23.25
CA TYR A 53 21.52 -14.85 24.39
C TYR A 53 20.70 -16.08 24.02
N ASN A 54 20.02 -16.03 22.87
CA ASN A 54 19.19 -17.12 22.33
C ASN A 54 20.04 -18.35 21.98
N ARG A 55 21.18 -18.17 21.30
CA ARG A 55 22.09 -19.28 20.92
C ARG A 55 22.70 -20.01 22.12
N ARG A 56 22.81 -19.34 23.27
CA ARG A 56 23.42 -19.88 24.50
C ARG A 56 22.43 -20.21 25.61
N GLY A 57 21.13 -19.96 25.41
CA GLY A 57 20.10 -20.19 26.43
C GLY A 57 20.26 -19.32 27.68
N ILE A 58 20.83 -18.12 27.53
CA ILE A 58 21.08 -17.17 28.64
C ILE A 58 19.83 -16.30 28.81
N ASN A 59 19.43 -16.03 30.07
CA ASN A 59 18.31 -15.14 30.37
C ASN A 59 18.68 -13.67 30.06
N PRO A 60 17.98 -13.00 29.13
CA PRO A 60 18.32 -11.63 28.73
C PRO A 60 17.66 -10.55 29.61
N SER A 61 17.09 -10.89 30.76
CA SER A 61 16.29 -9.95 31.56
C SER A 61 17.05 -8.70 32.04
N ALA A 62 18.30 -8.85 32.48
CA ALA A 62 19.14 -7.75 32.92
C ALA A 62 19.48 -6.82 31.74
N PHE A 63 19.96 -7.40 30.65
CA PHE A 63 20.17 -6.74 29.37
C PHE A 63 18.96 -5.96 28.87
N LEU A 64 17.79 -6.59 28.78
CA LEU A 64 16.56 -5.95 28.30
C LEU A 64 16.15 -4.77 29.19
N LYS A 65 16.37 -4.87 30.51
CA LYS A 65 16.08 -3.77 31.45
C LYS A 65 16.99 -2.58 31.22
N GLU A 66 18.27 -2.83 30.96
CA GLU A 66 19.24 -1.79 30.65
C GLU A 66 18.92 -1.09 29.32
N ILE A 67 18.65 -1.84 28.27
CA ILE A 67 18.36 -1.25 26.95
C ILE A 67 17.04 -0.49 26.95
N LYS A 68 16.03 -0.95 27.69
CA LYS A 68 14.81 -0.16 27.93
C LYS A 68 15.11 1.15 28.65
N PHE A 69 15.96 1.13 29.67
CA PHE A 69 16.36 2.34 30.39
C PHE A 69 17.10 3.37 29.50
N ILE A 70 17.76 2.91 28.43
CA ILE A 70 18.40 3.78 27.44
C ILE A 70 17.37 4.47 26.52
N ALA A 71 16.28 3.78 26.20
CA ALA A 71 15.24 4.29 25.32
C ALA A 71 14.53 5.52 25.93
N SER A 72 13.94 6.36 25.08
CA SER A 72 13.05 7.43 25.54
C SER A 72 11.65 6.88 25.82
N ASP A 73 10.92 7.50 26.74
CA ASP A 73 9.52 7.15 26.96
C ASP A 73 8.63 7.59 25.77
N PRO A 74 7.58 6.82 25.44
CA PRO A 74 7.24 5.52 26.03
C PRO A 74 7.99 4.35 25.36
N ASP A 75 8.27 3.30 26.13
CA ASP A 75 9.06 2.12 25.71
C ASP A 75 8.51 1.44 24.45
N ASP A 76 7.20 1.32 24.29
CA ASP A 76 6.55 0.69 23.12
C ASP A 76 6.90 1.39 21.78
N LYS A 77 7.35 2.64 21.87
CA LYS A 77 7.71 3.47 20.71
C LYS A 77 9.20 3.49 20.41
N HIS A 78 10.05 3.41 21.44
CA HIS A 78 11.48 3.66 21.29
C HIS A 78 12.36 2.45 21.61
N PHE A 79 11.80 1.39 22.20
CA PHE A 79 12.52 0.15 22.49
C PHE A 79 12.12 -0.96 21.51
N PHE A 80 13.13 -1.68 21.00
CA PHE A 80 12.97 -2.81 20.12
C PHE A 80 13.84 -3.98 20.59
N ASN A 81 13.33 -5.20 20.49
CA ASN A 81 14.13 -6.41 20.63
C ASN A 81 14.12 -7.20 19.32
N VAL A 82 15.29 -7.70 18.93
CA VAL A 82 15.42 -8.60 17.78
C VAL A 82 15.90 -9.96 18.24
N THR A 83 15.36 -11.00 17.61
CA THR A 83 15.73 -12.39 17.90
C THR A 83 17.15 -12.72 17.43
N ASP A 84 17.59 -12.10 16.33
CA ASP A 84 18.91 -12.29 15.72
C ASP A 84 19.33 -11.08 14.86
N GLU A 85 20.55 -11.15 14.33
CA GLU A 85 21.15 -10.11 13.50
C GLU A 85 20.49 -9.96 12.12
N ALA A 86 19.74 -10.95 11.63
CA ALA A 86 19.03 -10.89 10.36
C ALA A 86 17.73 -10.08 10.47
N ALA A 87 17.04 -10.20 11.61
CA ALA A 87 15.83 -9.45 11.93
C ALA A 87 16.07 -7.94 12.14
N LEU A 88 17.32 -7.48 12.26
CA LEU A 88 17.67 -6.06 12.30
C LEU A 88 17.22 -5.31 11.04
N LYS A 89 17.18 -5.97 9.89
CA LYS A 89 16.74 -5.34 8.63
C LYS A 89 15.28 -4.90 8.71
N ASP A 90 14.42 -5.72 9.29
CA ASP A 90 12.99 -5.43 9.45
C ASP A 90 12.77 -4.28 10.45
N ILE A 91 13.66 -4.16 11.45
CA ILE A 91 13.62 -3.07 12.43
C ILE A 91 14.12 -1.76 11.85
N VAL A 92 15.14 -1.78 10.99
CA VAL A 92 15.64 -0.56 10.31
C VAL A 92 14.54 0.10 9.50
N ASP A 93 13.73 -0.68 8.79
CA ASP A 93 12.58 -0.16 8.03
C ASP A 93 11.52 0.44 8.97
N ALA A 94 11.15 -0.28 10.04
CA ALA A 94 10.18 0.21 11.03
C ALA A 94 10.67 1.45 11.81
N LEU A 95 11.97 1.55 12.08
CA LEU A 95 12.61 2.65 12.78
C LEU A 95 12.76 3.87 11.87
N GLY A 96 13.04 3.65 10.58
CA GLY A 96 13.01 4.68 9.55
C GLY A 96 11.65 5.37 9.47
N GLU A 97 10.57 4.60 9.29
CA GLU A 97 9.19 5.10 9.25
C GLU A 97 8.83 5.93 10.50
N ARG A 98 9.20 5.45 11.71
CA ARG A 98 8.94 6.16 12.97
C ARG A 98 9.72 7.47 13.10
N ILE A 99 10.95 7.53 12.58
CA ILE A 99 11.75 8.76 12.56
C ILE A 99 11.17 9.78 11.57
N PHE A 100 10.65 9.33 10.41
CA PHE A 100 9.94 10.22 9.48
C PHE A 100 8.66 10.81 10.08
N SER A 101 7.90 10.03 10.87
CA SER A 101 6.74 10.54 11.63
C SER A 101 7.08 11.63 12.64
N LEU A 102 8.31 11.62 13.21
CA LEU A 102 8.76 12.68 14.11
C LEU A 102 9.00 14.00 13.38
N GLU A 103 9.45 14.02 12.13
CA GLU A 103 9.75 15.27 11.42
C GLU A 103 8.48 16.02 10.95
N GLY A 104 7.33 15.35 10.92
CA GLY A 104 6.08 15.90 10.37
C GLY A 104 4.89 16.07 11.34
N THR A 105 5.02 15.87 12.65
CA THR A 105 3.87 15.90 13.59
C THR A 105 4.04 16.79 14.83
N ASN A 106 2.91 17.28 15.37
CA ASN A 106 2.81 17.96 16.66
C ASN A 106 2.89 16.95 17.81
N LYS A 107 3.46 17.38 18.94
CA LYS A 107 4.06 16.60 20.04
C LYS A 107 3.28 15.41 20.66
N ASN A 108 2.02 15.12 20.30
CA ASN A 108 1.22 14.06 20.94
C ASN A 108 0.60 13.02 19.98
N GLU A 109 0.64 13.19 18.65
CA GLU A 109 0.10 12.21 17.70
C GLU A 109 1.15 11.90 16.62
N ILE A 110 1.55 10.63 16.50
CA ILE A 110 2.58 10.14 15.57
C ILE A 110 1.93 9.67 14.26
N SER A 111 0.66 9.98 14.03
CA SER A 111 -0.09 9.59 12.84
C SER A 111 -0.30 10.76 11.90
N PHE A 112 0.05 10.58 10.63
CA PHE A 112 -0.33 11.47 9.55
C PHE A 112 -1.81 11.23 9.22
N GLY A 113 -2.63 12.28 9.27
CA GLY A 113 -3.99 12.27 8.77
C GLY A 113 -4.02 12.44 7.25
N LEU A 114 -3.78 13.66 6.78
CA LEU A 114 -3.81 14.03 5.36
C LEU A 114 -2.60 14.87 4.92
N GLU A 115 -1.63 15.10 5.81
CA GLU A 115 -0.47 15.96 5.58
C GLU A 115 0.40 15.43 4.43
N MET A 116 0.52 14.11 4.33
CA MET A 116 1.26 13.39 3.28
C MET A 116 0.32 12.72 2.29
N SER A 117 -0.93 13.18 2.16
CA SER A 117 -1.99 12.43 1.45
C SER A 117 -1.66 12.08 0.00
N GLN A 118 -0.85 12.91 -0.67
CA GLN A 118 -0.60 12.82 -2.12
C GLN A 118 -1.91 12.73 -2.91
N THR A 119 -2.91 13.53 -2.52
CA THR A 119 -4.20 13.58 -3.23
C THR A 119 -4.00 13.90 -4.70
N GLY A 120 -4.67 13.12 -5.56
CA GLY A 120 -4.48 13.19 -7.01
C GLY A 120 -3.42 12.22 -7.53
N PHE A 121 -2.93 11.30 -6.69
CA PHE A 121 -2.06 10.19 -7.13
C PHE A 121 -2.69 9.41 -8.28
N SER A 122 -4.01 9.19 -8.20
CA SER A 122 -4.85 8.74 -9.30
C SER A 122 -6.10 9.60 -9.38
N SER A 123 -6.75 9.62 -10.55
CA SER A 123 -7.96 10.41 -10.79
C SER A 123 -8.90 9.72 -11.75
N HIS A 124 -10.21 9.86 -11.53
CA HIS A 124 -11.24 9.36 -12.43
C HIS A 124 -12.40 10.38 -12.52
N ILE A 125 -12.82 10.70 -13.74
CA ILE A 125 -13.90 11.67 -13.97
C ILE A 125 -15.24 10.98 -13.77
N VAL A 126 -16.17 11.67 -13.09
CA VAL A 126 -17.53 11.21 -12.79
C VAL A 126 -18.52 12.35 -13.10
N GLU A 127 -19.82 12.08 -13.19
CA GLU A 127 -20.79 13.06 -13.73
C GLU A 127 -20.83 14.39 -12.95
N ASP A 128 -20.66 14.32 -11.63
CA ASP A 128 -20.75 15.46 -10.72
C ASP A 128 -19.38 16.00 -10.27
N GLY A 129 -18.27 15.48 -10.83
CA GLY A 129 -16.93 15.94 -10.46
C GLY A 129 -15.80 14.96 -10.76
N ILE A 130 -14.83 14.87 -9.85
CA ILE A 130 -13.63 14.04 -10.00
C ILE A 130 -13.41 13.22 -8.73
N LEU A 131 -13.21 11.92 -8.90
CA LEU A 131 -12.73 11.02 -7.86
C LEU A 131 -11.20 11.03 -7.86
N LEU A 132 -10.59 11.18 -6.68
CA LEU A 132 -9.15 11.31 -6.50
C LEU A 132 -8.65 10.28 -5.49
N GLY A 133 -7.58 9.59 -5.84
CA GLY A 133 -6.83 8.74 -4.92
C GLY A 133 -5.86 9.54 -4.06
N ALA A 134 -5.67 9.13 -2.81
CA ALA A 134 -4.75 9.75 -1.87
C ALA A 134 -3.99 8.67 -1.08
N VAL A 135 -2.93 8.14 -1.70
CA VAL A 135 -2.19 6.96 -1.20
C VAL A 135 -1.51 7.16 0.16
N GLY A 136 -1.08 8.38 0.47
CA GLY A 136 -0.35 8.69 1.71
C GLY A 136 -1.26 9.11 2.87
N ALA A 137 -2.58 9.10 2.67
CA ALA A 137 -3.53 9.40 3.74
C ALA A 137 -3.47 8.34 4.85
N TYR A 138 -3.63 8.77 6.10
CA TYR A 138 -3.74 7.91 7.28
C TYR A 138 -2.57 6.93 7.45
N ASP A 139 -1.34 7.48 7.41
CA ASP A 139 -0.09 6.72 7.45
C ASP A 139 0.01 5.69 6.32
N TRP A 140 -0.16 6.16 5.08
CA TRP A 140 -0.08 5.34 3.86
C TRP A 140 -1.07 4.17 3.78
N ASN A 141 -2.07 4.10 4.67
CA ASN A 141 -3.24 3.24 4.45
C ASN A 141 -3.98 3.66 3.17
N GLY A 142 -4.00 4.96 2.91
CA GLY A 142 -4.61 5.57 1.75
C GLY A 142 -6.08 5.87 1.94
N ALA A 143 -6.60 6.70 1.04
CA ALA A 143 -8.00 7.13 1.03
C ALA A 143 -8.42 7.50 -0.40
N VAL A 144 -9.72 7.77 -0.55
CA VAL A 144 -10.32 8.32 -1.77
C VAL A 144 -11.09 9.57 -1.42
N LEU A 145 -11.00 10.59 -2.27
CA LEU A 145 -11.68 11.86 -2.12
C LEU A 145 -12.49 12.13 -3.37
N LYS A 146 -13.56 12.91 -3.24
CA LYS A 146 -14.34 13.35 -4.40
C LYS A 146 -14.46 14.86 -4.37
N GLU A 147 -14.06 15.52 -5.44
CA GLU A 147 -14.31 16.95 -5.65
C GLU A 147 -15.51 17.09 -6.56
N THR A 148 -16.59 17.68 -6.06
CA THR A 148 -17.81 17.92 -6.82
C THR A 148 -18.09 19.43 -6.93
N SER A 149 -19.05 19.79 -7.77
CA SER A 149 -19.56 21.16 -7.85
C SER A 149 -20.16 21.67 -6.53
N SER A 150 -20.62 20.77 -5.66
CA SER A 150 -21.16 21.08 -4.33
C SER A 150 -20.13 21.10 -3.21
N GLY A 151 -18.87 20.74 -3.49
CA GLY A 151 -17.76 20.79 -2.55
C GLY A 151 -16.93 19.51 -2.51
N LYS A 152 -16.03 19.43 -1.52
CA LYS A 152 -15.16 18.25 -1.34
C LYS A 152 -15.82 17.24 -0.40
N VAL A 153 -15.87 15.98 -0.81
CA VAL A 153 -16.27 14.85 0.02
C VAL A 153 -15.03 14.06 0.38
N ILE A 154 -14.67 14.09 1.66
CA ILE A 154 -13.54 13.36 2.23
C ILE A 154 -14.10 12.38 3.25
N PRO A 155 -14.12 11.07 2.96
CA PRO A 155 -14.63 10.08 3.87
C PRO A 155 -13.85 10.05 5.19
N HIS A 156 -14.57 9.74 6.26
CA HIS A 156 -13.99 9.50 7.57
C HIS A 156 -13.13 8.23 7.59
N ARG A 157 -11.98 8.26 8.27
CA ARG A 157 -11.06 7.13 8.40
C ARG A 157 -11.78 5.87 8.90
N GLU A 158 -12.73 6.06 9.81
CA GLU A 158 -13.52 5.02 10.46
C GLU A 158 -14.32 4.20 9.44
N SER A 159 -14.70 4.80 8.30
CA SER A 159 -15.45 4.13 7.24
C SER A 159 -14.63 3.04 6.52
N TYR A 160 -13.31 3.02 6.69
CA TYR A 160 -12.42 2.03 6.07
C TYR A 160 -12.05 0.87 7.02
N LEU A 161 -12.27 1.01 8.33
CA LEU A 161 -11.69 0.12 9.36
C LEU A 161 -12.08 -1.35 9.21
N GLN A 162 -13.27 -1.64 8.67
CA GLN A 162 -13.70 -3.02 8.41
C GLN A 162 -12.79 -3.74 7.40
N GLU A 163 -12.32 -3.02 6.38
CA GLU A 163 -11.47 -3.59 5.32
C GLU A 163 -9.98 -3.25 5.47
N PHE A 164 -9.66 -2.21 6.22
CA PHE A 164 -8.31 -1.72 6.49
C PHE A 164 -8.14 -1.53 8.00
N PRO A 165 -8.02 -2.65 8.75
CA PRO A 165 -8.01 -2.62 10.20
C PRO A 165 -6.67 -2.09 10.72
N GLU A 166 -6.64 -1.54 11.94
CA GLU A 166 -5.49 -0.79 12.45
C GLU A 166 -4.24 -1.66 12.65
N GLU A 167 -4.41 -2.96 12.87
CA GLU A 167 -3.32 -3.92 13.05
C GLU A 167 -2.45 -4.04 11.78
N LEU A 168 -3.02 -3.71 10.61
CA LEU A 168 -2.32 -3.76 9.32
C LEU A 168 -1.79 -2.39 8.87
N LYS A 169 -1.96 -1.34 9.68
CA LYS A 169 -1.64 0.05 9.31
C LYS A 169 -0.16 0.26 8.95
N ASN A 170 0.75 -0.43 9.65
CA ASN A 170 2.20 -0.26 9.47
C ASN A 170 2.71 -0.79 8.11
N HIS A 171 1.88 -1.48 7.32
CA HIS A 171 2.30 -2.02 6.02
C HIS A 171 2.09 -1.03 4.86
N GLY A 172 1.35 0.07 5.10
CA GLY A 172 1.02 1.08 4.08
C GLY A 172 0.26 0.48 2.90
N ALA A 173 -1.07 0.36 3.01
CA ALA A 173 -1.89 -0.33 2.02
C ALA A 173 -1.97 0.37 0.64
N TYR A 174 -1.73 1.68 0.60
CA TYR A 174 -1.81 2.54 -0.59
C TYR A 174 -3.19 2.53 -1.25
N LEU A 175 -4.26 2.56 -0.46
CA LEU A 175 -5.61 2.71 -1.00
C LEU A 175 -5.73 4.02 -1.81
N GLY A 176 -6.35 3.94 -2.99
CA GLY A 176 -6.40 5.05 -3.93
C GLY A 176 -5.18 5.13 -4.85
N TYR A 177 -4.35 4.08 -4.90
CA TYR A 177 -3.31 3.97 -5.92
C TYR A 177 -3.92 3.98 -7.32
N THR A 178 -5.06 3.32 -7.47
CA THR A 178 -5.95 3.43 -8.62
C THR A 178 -7.34 3.79 -8.14
N VAL A 179 -8.06 4.54 -8.98
CA VAL A 179 -9.49 4.80 -8.82
C VAL A 179 -10.19 4.67 -10.16
N THR A 180 -11.40 4.12 -10.15
CA THR A 180 -12.30 4.07 -11.31
C THR A 180 -13.75 3.98 -10.83
N SER A 181 -14.70 3.82 -11.75
CA SER A 181 -16.12 3.63 -11.43
C SER A 181 -16.72 2.54 -12.28
N VAL A 182 -17.71 1.83 -11.75
CA VAL A 182 -18.53 0.88 -12.50
C VAL A 182 -19.99 1.32 -12.50
N MET A 183 -20.71 0.94 -13.54
CA MET A 183 -22.17 1.08 -13.62
C MET A 183 -22.80 -0.22 -13.15
N SER A 184 -23.40 -0.19 -11.96
CA SER A 184 -24.17 -1.29 -11.38
C SER A 184 -25.65 -1.15 -11.75
N PRO A 185 -26.32 -2.25 -12.16
CA PRO A 185 -27.76 -2.25 -12.41
C PRO A 185 -28.60 -1.85 -11.18
N LYS A 186 -28.11 -2.14 -9.97
CA LYS A 186 -28.84 -1.93 -8.71
C LYS A 186 -28.52 -0.60 -8.04
N HIS A 187 -27.26 -0.19 -8.08
CA HIS A 187 -26.75 0.96 -7.34
C HIS A 187 -26.42 2.17 -8.23
N GLY A 188 -26.55 2.04 -9.56
CA GLY A 188 -26.08 3.05 -10.50
C GLY A 188 -24.56 3.12 -10.48
N ARG A 189 -24.00 4.33 -10.59
CA ARG A 189 -22.54 4.50 -10.54
C ARG A 189 -22.01 4.26 -9.12
N ILE A 190 -21.09 3.32 -8.99
CA ILE A 190 -20.30 3.06 -7.78
C ILE A 190 -18.81 3.11 -8.11
N TYR A 191 -17.97 3.20 -7.09
CA TYR A 191 -16.54 3.47 -7.25
C TYR A 191 -15.70 2.24 -6.92
N VAL A 192 -14.52 2.18 -7.53
CA VAL A 192 -13.53 1.14 -7.27
C VAL A 192 -12.20 1.80 -6.93
N ALA A 193 -11.50 1.27 -5.95
CA ALA A 193 -10.17 1.74 -5.59
C ALA A 193 -9.23 0.57 -5.29
N GLY A 194 -8.01 0.67 -5.81
CA GLY A 194 -6.94 -0.29 -5.57
C GLY A 194 -6.06 0.10 -4.39
N ALA A 195 -5.59 -0.91 -3.68
CA ALA A 195 -4.65 -0.85 -2.57
C ALA A 195 -3.57 -1.93 -2.78
N PRO A 196 -2.63 -1.73 -3.72
CA PRO A 196 -1.73 -2.79 -4.20
C PRO A 196 -0.72 -3.28 -3.18
N ARG A 197 -0.53 -2.55 -2.07
CA ARG A 197 0.35 -2.94 -0.96
C ARG A 197 -0.39 -3.55 0.22
N PHE A 198 -1.72 -3.59 0.20
CA PHE A 198 -2.52 -4.15 1.29
C PHE A 198 -2.06 -5.58 1.62
N ASN A 199 -1.67 -5.81 2.88
CA ASN A 199 -1.19 -7.11 3.38
C ASN A 199 -0.12 -7.75 2.48
N HIS A 200 0.69 -6.91 1.81
CA HIS A 200 1.71 -7.29 0.82
C HIS A 200 1.23 -8.05 -0.42
N THR A 201 -0.05 -8.43 -0.52
CA THR A 201 -0.61 -9.16 -1.67
C THR A 201 -1.47 -8.28 -2.57
N GLY A 202 -2.02 -7.19 -2.03
CA GLY A 202 -2.88 -6.24 -2.74
C GLY A 202 -4.38 -6.50 -2.53
N LYS A 203 -5.19 -5.47 -2.76
CA LYS A 203 -6.65 -5.49 -2.64
C LYS A 203 -7.28 -4.48 -3.60
N ALA A 204 -8.51 -4.72 -4.04
CA ALA A 204 -9.40 -3.72 -4.61
C ALA A 204 -10.74 -3.71 -3.84
N ILE A 205 -11.29 -2.52 -3.59
CA ILE A 205 -12.61 -2.37 -2.97
C ILE A 205 -13.60 -1.73 -3.94
N ILE A 206 -14.86 -2.15 -3.87
CA ILE A 206 -15.99 -1.56 -4.59
C ILE A 206 -16.91 -0.93 -3.55
N PHE A 207 -17.24 0.36 -3.73
CA PHE A 207 -17.90 1.15 -2.68
C PHE A 207 -18.75 2.30 -3.23
N THR A 208 -19.69 2.76 -2.39
CA THR A 208 -20.41 4.02 -2.59
C THR A 208 -19.87 5.07 -1.62
N MET A 209 -19.65 6.30 -2.10
CA MET A 209 -19.38 7.46 -1.26
C MET A 209 -20.66 8.25 -1.03
N HIS A 210 -20.90 8.63 0.23
CA HIS A 210 -22.05 9.41 0.63
C HIS A 210 -21.65 10.86 0.88
N SER A 211 -22.56 11.79 0.62
CA SER A 211 -22.34 13.23 0.85
C SER A 211 -22.07 13.58 2.33
N ASN A 212 -22.53 12.73 3.25
CA ASN A 212 -22.28 12.85 4.69
C ASN A 212 -20.87 12.38 5.12
N ARG A 213 -19.94 12.19 4.18
CA ARG A 213 -18.55 11.77 4.44
C ARG A 213 -18.40 10.35 5.00
N ASN A 214 -19.42 9.51 4.86
CA ASN A 214 -19.26 8.07 5.03
C ASN A 214 -19.05 7.38 3.69
N LEU A 215 -18.52 6.16 3.73
CA LEU A 215 -18.56 5.24 2.59
C LEU A 215 -19.17 3.90 2.99
N THR A 216 -19.72 3.20 2.01
CA THR A 216 -20.20 1.82 2.17
C THR A 216 -19.43 0.94 1.21
N ILE A 217 -18.68 -0.01 1.73
CA ILE A 217 -17.98 -1.02 0.93
C ILE A 217 -18.95 -2.16 0.63
N HIS A 218 -19.17 -2.43 -0.66
CA HIS A 218 -20.06 -3.48 -1.13
C HIS A 218 -19.31 -4.80 -1.33
N GLN A 219 -18.05 -4.72 -1.76
CA GLN A 219 -17.23 -5.89 -2.04
C GLN A 219 -15.73 -5.57 -1.90
N SER A 220 -14.97 -6.56 -1.45
CA SER A 220 -13.49 -6.54 -1.43
C SER A 220 -12.95 -7.72 -2.23
N LEU A 221 -12.07 -7.44 -3.19
CA LEU A 221 -11.34 -8.42 -4.00
C LEU A 221 -9.88 -8.45 -3.55
N LYS A 222 -9.39 -9.59 -3.07
CA LYS A 222 -8.04 -9.72 -2.47
C LYS A 222 -7.08 -10.41 -3.44
N GLY A 223 -5.87 -9.86 -3.55
CA GLY A 223 -4.77 -10.52 -4.24
C GLY A 223 -4.21 -11.68 -3.44
N GLU A 224 -3.68 -12.69 -4.13
CA GLU A 224 -3.22 -13.95 -3.52
C GLU A 224 -1.71 -14.00 -3.31
N GLN A 225 -0.93 -13.41 -4.23
CA GLN A 225 0.52 -13.53 -4.23
C GLN A 225 1.19 -12.28 -3.65
N ILE A 226 2.09 -12.49 -2.69
CA ILE A 226 2.92 -11.44 -2.08
C ILE A 226 3.76 -10.75 -3.17
N GLY A 227 3.79 -9.43 -3.14
CA GLY A 227 4.57 -8.61 -4.07
C GLY A 227 3.97 -8.49 -5.47
N SER A 228 2.85 -9.16 -5.77
CA SER A 228 2.25 -9.14 -7.12
C SER A 228 1.68 -7.79 -7.55
N TYR A 229 1.49 -6.89 -6.57
CA TYR A 229 0.97 -5.54 -6.76
C TYR A 229 -0.46 -5.53 -7.33
N TYR A 230 -1.27 -6.52 -6.92
CA TYR A 230 -2.67 -6.66 -7.32
C TYR A 230 -3.51 -5.43 -6.97
N GLY A 231 -4.21 -4.86 -7.96
CA GLY A 231 -5.01 -3.64 -7.78
C GLY A 231 -4.26 -2.36 -8.14
N SER A 232 -3.03 -2.46 -8.65
CA SER A 232 -2.26 -1.30 -9.14
C SER A 232 -2.69 -0.79 -10.50
N GLU A 233 -3.50 -1.55 -11.22
CA GLU A 233 -4.21 -1.16 -12.44
C GLU A 233 -5.60 -1.78 -12.41
N ILE A 234 -6.64 -0.99 -12.63
CA ILE A 234 -8.04 -1.44 -12.59
C ILE A 234 -8.80 -0.79 -13.72
N ASN A 235 -9.52 -1.59 -14.51
CA ASN A 235 -10.36 -1.08 -15.59
C ASN A 235 -11.71 -1.78 -15.60
N SER A 236 -12.77 -1.02 -15.85
CA SER A 236 -14.13 -1.51 -15.97
C SER A 236 -14.60 -1.36 -17.40
N ILE A 237 -15.29 -2.36 -17.93
CA ILE A 237 -15.77 -2.34 -19.30
C ILE A 237 -17.19 -2.87 -19.41
N ASP A 238 -17.99 -2.12 -20.16
CA ASP A 238 -19.27 -2.52 -20.73
C ASP A 238 -18.95 -3.22 -22.07
N ILE A 239 -19.01 -4.54 -22.09
CA ILE A 239 -18.61 -5.34 -23.25
C ILE A 239 -19.73 -5.32 -24.29
N ASN A 240 -20.98 -5.44 -23.85
CA ASN A 240 -22.13 -5.59 -24.75
C ASN A 240 -22.76 -4.25 -25.19
N GLY A 241 -22.33 -3.12 -24.60
CA GLY A 241 -22.79 -1.78 -24.92
C GLY A 241 -24.16 -1.43 -24.32
N ASP A 242 -24.61 -2.13 -23.26
CA ASP A 242 -25.93 -1.91 -22.65
C ASP A 242 -25.96 -0.76 -21.61
N GLY A 243 -24.80 -0.17 -21.32
CA GLY A 243 -24.61 0.92 -20.36
C GLY A 243 -24.25 0.46 -18.95
N ASN A 244 -24.27 -0.84 -18.66
CA ASN A 244 -23.81 -1.41 -17.40
C ASN A 244 -22.40 -1.98 -17.56
N THR A 245 -21.66 -2.04 -16.46
CA THR A 245 -20.34 -2.69 -16.48
C THR A 245 -20.50 -4.20 -16.42
N ASP A 246 -20.05 -4.90 -17.47
CA ASP A 246 -20.06 -6.36 -17.51
C ASP A 246 -18.89 -6.97 -16.74
N ILE A 247 -17.69 -6.39 -16.88
CA ILE A 247 -16.49 -6.94 -16.27
C ILE A 247 -15.60 -5.87 -15.62
N LEU A 248 -14.86 -6.32 -14.61
CA LEU A 248 -13.81 -5.59 -13.95
C LEU A 248 -12.50 -6.35 -14.14
N LEU A 249 -11.50 -5.66 -14.68
CA LEU A 249 -10.15 -6.16 -14.85
C LEU A 249 -9.26 -5.60 -13.75
N ILE A 250 -8.45 -6.47 -13.15
CA ILE A 250 -7.48 -6.07 -12.12
C ILE A 250 -6.10 -6.59 -12.49
N GLY A 251 -5.17 -5.66 -12.66
CA GLY A 251 -3.76 -5.92 -12.94
C GLY A 251 -2.97 -6.25 -11.66
N ALA A 252 -2.05 -7.19 -11.82
CA ALA A 252 -1.00 -7.54 -10.87
C ALA A 252 0.32 -7.64 -11.66
N PRO A 253 0.88 -6.51 -12.12
CA PRO A 253 2.01 -6.50 -13.06
C PRO A 253 3.29 -7.09 -12.49
N MET A 254 3.43 -7.17 -11.17
CA MET A 254 4.59 -7.79 -10.50
C MET A 254 4.34 -9.26 -10.15
N TYR A 255 3.24 -9.86 -10.64
CA TYR A 255 2.98 -11.28 -10.43
C TYR A 255 4.15 -12.13 -10.93
N PHE A 256 4.72 -12.91 -10.01
CA PHE A 256 5.90 -13.71 -10.21
C PHE A 256 5.53 -15.16 -10.56
N SER A 257 6.05 -15.65 -11.67
CA SER A 257 5.85 -17.03 -12.11
C SER A 257 7.10 -17.49 -12.86
N GLU A 258 7.48 -18.75 -12.66
CA GLU A 258 8.61 -19.37 -13.39
C GLU A 258 9.92 -18.56 -13.28
N GLY A 259 10.15 -17.93 -12.13
CA GLY A 259 11.37 -17.17 -11.88
C GLY A 259 11.37 -15.71 -12.37
N ARG A 260 10.24 -15.17 -12.84
CA ARG A 260 10.15 -13.82 -13.42
C ARG A 260 8.89 -13.06 -13.06
N GLU A 261 8.97 -11.72 -13.09
CA GLU A 261 7.83 -10.79 -12.98
C GLU A 261 7.03 -10.76 -14.29
N ARG A 262 6.27 -11.83 -14.53
CA ARG A 262 5.46 -11.98 -15.75
C ARG A 262 4.26 -11.04 -15.77
N GLY A 263 3.72 -10.71 -14.60
CA GLY A 263 2.46 -9.97 -14.51
C GLY A 263 1.25 -10.86 -14.80
N LYS A 264 0.07 -10.36 -14.43
CA LYS A 264 -1.20 -11.08 -14.56
C LYS A 264 -2.36 -10.09 -14.57
N VAL A 265 -3.37 -10.36 -15.39
CA VAL A 265 -4.64 -9.60 -15.40
C VAL A 265 -5.79 -10.53 -15.06
N TYR A 266 -6.43 -10.27 -13.93
CA TYR A 266 -7.57 -11.02 -13.43
C TYR A 266 -8.85 -10.48 -14.05
N VAL A 267 -9.77 -11.38 -14.40
CA VAL A 267 -11.08 -11.03 -14.98
C VAL A 267 -12.16 -11.35 -13.97
N TYR A 268 -12.95 -10.35 -13.61
CA TYR A 268 -14.15 -10.51 -12.81
C TYR A 268 -15.37 -10.16 -13.63
N VAL A 269 -16.38 -11.03 -13.65
CA VAL A 269 -17.67 -10.78 -14.33
C VAL A 269 -18.71 -10.36 -13.33
N LEU A 270 -19.56 -9.41 -13.68
CA LEU A 270 -20.68 -8.99 -12.85
C LEU A 270 -21.77 -10.08 -12.88
N LYS A 271 -22.11 -10.60 -11.70
CA LYS A 271 -23.21 -11.56 -11.50
C LYS A 271 -23.99 -11.17 -10.26
N GLU A 272 -25.29 -10.96 -10.40
CA GLU A 272 -26.17 -10.59 -9.28
C GLU A 272 -25.61 -9.39 -8.48
N ASP A 273 -25.07 -8.39 -9.19
CA ASP A 273 -24.48 -7.17 -8.62
C ASP A 273 -23.17 -7.38 -7.81
N GLN A 274 -22.51 -8.53 -7.99
CA GLN A 274 -21.18 -8.80 -7.46
C GLN A 274 -20.19 -9.21 -8.55
N PHE A 275 -18.95 -8.76 -8.42
CA PHE A 275 -17.87 -9.15 -9.33
C PHE A 275 -17.30 -10.50 -8.94
N VAL A 276 -17.54 -11.53 -9.75
CA VAL A 276 -17.12 -12.92 -9.50
C VAL A 276 -15.91 -13.26 -10.37
N PHE A 277 -14.90 -13.87 -9.76
CA PHE A 277 -13.68 -14.28 -10.47
C PHE A 277 -13.99 -15.24 -11.62
N ASN A 278 -13.46 -14.93 -12.81
CA ASN A 278 -13.67 -15.67 -14.05
C ASN A 278 -12.34 -15.93 -14.78
N GLY A 279 -11.29 -16.26 -14.03
CA GLY A 279 -9.98 -16.56 -14.58
C GLY A 279 -9.13 -15.32 -14.87
N ALA A 280 -8.07 -15.53 -15.64
CA ALA A 280 -7.11 -14.49 -16.01
C ALA A 280 -6.89 -14.46 -17.53
N LEU A 281 -6.49 -13.31 -18.05
CA LEU A 281 -6.05 -13.17 -19.45
C LEU A 281 -4.70 -13.89 -19.64
N LYS A 282 -4.50 -14.44 -20.83
CA LYS A 282 -3.29 -15.15 -21.21
C LYS A 282 -2.46 -14.27 -22.14
N ASP A 283 -1.26 -13.95 -21.69
CA ASP A 283 -0.18 -13.32 -22.45
C ASP A 283 0.58 -14.35 -23.30
N LEU A 284 1.51 -13.87 -24.13
CA LEU A 284 2.49 -14.74 -24.77
C LEU A 284 3.33 -15.41 -23.67
N GLN A 285 3.49 -16.74 -23.75
CA GLN A 285 4.42 -17.44 -22.85
C GLN A 285 5.86 -17.13 -23.23
N SER A 286 6.30 -15.90 -22.98
CA SER A 286 7.66 -15.44 -23.15
C SER A 286 8.43 -15.59 -21.84
N TYR A 287 9.69 -16.00 -21.95
CA TYR A 287 10.59 -16.17 -20.82
C TYR A 287 11.21 -14.82 -20.42
N GLN A 288 10.40 -13.82 -20.07
CA GLN A 288 10.85 -12.45 -19.79
C GLN A 288 10.09 -11.80 -18.61
N ASN A 289 10.62 -10.72 -18.05
CA ASN A 289 9.93 -9.90 -17.04
C ASN A 289 8.98 -8.92 -17.74
N SER A 290 7.90 -9.40 -18.36
CA SER A 290 7.05 -8.58 -19.25
C SER A 290 6.20 -7.55 -18.50
N ARG A 291 5.90 -7.79 -17.21
CA ARG A 291 4.95 -7.01 -16.40
C ARG A 291 3.61 -6.80 -17.10
N PHE A 292 3.09 -7.86 -17.70
CA PHE A 292 1.78 -7.86 -18.35
C PHE A 292 0.68 -7.38 -17.39
N GLY A 293 -0.14 -6.43 -17.84
CA GLY A 293 -1.16 -5.80 -17.00
C GLY A 293 -0.70 -4.54 -16.29
N SER A 294 0.41 -3.93 -16.73
CA SER A 294 0.87 -2.62 -16.20
C SER A 294 -0.02 -1.46 -16.62
N CYS A 295 -0.76 -1.60 -17.72
CA CYS A 295 -1.81 -0.68 -18.14
C CYS A 295 -2.92 -1.45 -18.87
N ILE A 296 -4.17 -1.00 -18.70
CA ILE A 296 -5.35 -1.62 -19.28
C ILE A 296 -6.24 -0.53 -19.87
N ALA A 297 -6.56 -0.64 -21.16
CA ALA A 297 -7.46 0.27 -21.84
C ALA A 297 -8.67 -0.46 -22.41
N SER A 298 -9.86 -0.02 -22.03
CA SER A 298 -11.08 -0.32 -22.78
C SER A 298 -11.06 0.43 -24.10
N VAL A 299 -11.33 -0.27 -25.19
CA VAL A 299 -11.44 0.32 -26.52
C VAL A 299 -12.77 -0.07 -27.15
N PRO A 300 -13.33 0.77 -28.03
CA PRO A 300 -14.50 0.38 -28.79
C PRO A 300 -14.23 -0.91 -29.58
N ASP A 301 -15.29 -1.60 -29.95
CA ASP A 301 -15.27 -2.74 -30.87
C ASP A 301 -14.33 -2.51 -32.07
N LEU A 302 -13.20 -3.24 -32.08
CA LEU A 302 -12.16 -3.11 -33.12
C LEU A 302 -12.42 -4.04 -34.32
N ASN A 303 -13.17 -5.13 -34.12
CA ASN A 303 -13.40 -6.17 -35.13
C ASN A 303 -14.82 -6.12 -35.73
N GLN A 304 -15.64 -5.17 -35.30
CA GLN A 304 -17.03 -4.93 -35.73
C GLN A 304 -17.99 -6.10 -35.39
N ASP A 305 -17.75 -6.81 -34.29
CA ASP A 305 -18.61 -7.90 -33.81
C ASP A 305 -19.68 -7.48 -32.79
N SER A 306 -19.81 -6.18 -32.54
CA SER A 306 -20.69 -5.51 -31.58
C SER A 306 -20.30 -5.65 -30.12
N TYR A 307 -19.08 -6.12 -29.81
CA TYR A 307 -18.56 -6.16 -28.44
C TYR A 307 -17.34 -5.27 -28.28
N ASN A 308 -17.28 -4.49 -27.20
CA ASN A 308 -16.12 -3.68 -26.89
C ASN A 308 -14.91 -4.56 -26.50
N ASP A 309 -13.72 -4.07 -26.83
CA ASP A 309 -12.47 -4.81 -26.72
C ASP A 309 -11.55 -4.21 -25.64
N VAL A 310 -10.46 -4.92 -25.33
CA VAL A 310 -9.47 -4.47 -24.35
C VAL A 310 -8.06 -4.58 -24.90
N VAL A 311 -7.24 -3.56 -24.60
CA VAL A 311 -5.80 -3.56 -24.84
C VAL A 311 -5.06 -3.62 -23.51
N ILE A 312 -4.07 -4.51 -23.42
CA ILE A 312 -3.23 -4.70 -22.23
C ILE A 312 -1.78 -4.40 -22.58
N GLY A 313 -1.09 -3.59 -21.76
CA GLY A 313 0.33 -3.33 -21.92
C GLY A 313 1.23 -4.27 -21.12
N ALA A 314 2.36 -4.62 -21.72
CA ALA A 314 3.49 -5.32 -21.13
C ALA A 314 4.78 -4.54 -21.43
N PRO A 315 5.02 -3.42 -20.71
CA PRO A 315 6.04 -2.44 -21.10
C PRO A 315 7.47 -2.95 -20.99
N LEU A 316 7.70 -4.05 -20.27
CA LEU A 316 9.04 -4.60 -20.04
C LEU A 316 9.33 -5.83 -20.92
N GLU A 317 8.41 -6.19 -21.81
CA GLU A 317 8.61 -7.25 -22.79
C GLU A 317 9.67 -6.86 -23.85
N ASP A 318 10.28 -7.86 -24.46
CA ASP A 318 11.34 -7.78 -25.47
C ASP A 318 12.50 -6.87 -25.08
N ASP A 319 13.06 -7.13 -23.90
CA ASP A 319 14.15 -6.35 -23.29
C ASP A 319 13.79 -4.86 -23.16
N HIS A 320 12.64 -4.59 -22.53
CA HIS A 320 12.13 -3.24 -22.27
C HIS A 320 11.72 -2.44 -23.52
N GLN A 321 11.55 -3.10 -24.68
CA GLN A 321 10.95 -2.46 -25.86
C GLN A 321 9.43 -2.31 -25.71
N GLY A 322 8.80 -3.23 -24.98
CA GLY A 322 7.39 -3.22 -24.65
C GLY A 322 6.51 -3.86 -25.72
N ALA A 323 5.40 -4.44 -25.26
CA ALA A 323 4.37 -5.02 -26.11
C ALA A 323 2.98 -4.55 -25.67
N ILE A 324 2.02 -4.64 -26.59
CA ILE A 324 0.59 -4.51 -26.30
C ILE A 324 -0.13 -5.76 -26.80
N TYR A 325 -1.21 -6.13 -26.12
CA TYR A 325 -2.02 -7.30 -26.42
C TYR A 325 -3.48 -6.89 -26.59
N ILE A 326 -4.12 -7.33 -27.67
CA ILE A 326 -5.54 -7.06 -27.95
C ILE A 326 -6.38 -8.28 -27.59
N PHE A 327 -7.39 -8.10 -26.76
CA PHE A 327 -8.36 -9.12 -26.36
C PHE A 327 -9.75 -8.71 -26.84
N HIS A 328 -10.38 -9.57 -27.64
CA HIS A 328 -11.73 -9.27 -28.12
C HIS A 328 -12.82 -9.58 -27.08
N GLY A 329 -13.83 -8.73 -27.07
CA GLY A 329 -15.11 -8.94 -26.41
C GLY A 329 -15.82 -10.19 -26.93
N PHE A 330 -16.61 -10.83 -26.07
CA PHE A 330 -17.50 -11.91 -26.47
C PHE A 330 -18.63 -12.09 -25.44
N LYS A 331 -19.87 -11.81 -25.86
CA LYS A 331 -21.05 -11.83 -24.98
C LYS A 331 -20.86 -10.84 -23.82
N GLU A 332 -20.94 -11.30 -22.57
CA GLU A 332 -20.77 -10.48 -21.35
C GLU A 332 -19.35 -10.67 -20.75
N SER A 333 -18.34 -10.94 -21.58
CA SER A 333 -16.97 -11.23 -21.11
C SER A 333 -15.92 -11.02 -22.22
N LEU A 334 -14.68 -11.43 -21.95
CA LEU A 334 -13.56 -11.40 -22.90
C LEU A 334 -13.13 -12.81 -23.29
N LEU A 335 -12.64 -12.94 -24.53
CA LEU A 335 -11.80 -14.05 -24.90
C LEU A 335 -10.51 -14.01 -24.07
N LYS A 336 -10.13 -15.15 -23.48
CA LYS A 336 -8.96 -15.21 -22.57
C LYS A 336 -7.62 -15.25 -23.30
N MET A 337 -7.63 -15.55 -24.60
CA MET A 337 -6.46 -15.53 -25.46
C MET A 337 -6.46 -14.22 -26.24
N TYR A 338 -5.31 -13.57 -26.31
CA TYR A 338 -5.12 -12.40 -27.15
C TYR A 338 -5.28 -12.76 -28.63
N LYS A 339 -5.57 -11.75 -29.44
CA LYS A 339 -5.82 -11.84 -30.89
C LYS A 339 -4.72 -11.18 -31.70
N GLN A 340 -4.06 -10.19 -31.10
CA GLN A 340 -2.90 -9.52 -31.65
C GLN A 340 -1.96 -9.12 -30.54
#